data_AF-A0A6V7WH96-F1
#
_entry.id   AF-A0A6V7WH96-F1
#
_cell.length_a   1.000
_cell.length_b   1.000
_cell.length_c   1.000
_cell.angle_alpha   90.00
_cell.angle_beta   90.00
_cell.angle_gamma   90.00
#
_symmetry.space_group_name_H-M   'P 1'
#
loop_
_entity.id
_entity.type
_entity.pdbx_description
1 polymer ?
#
loop_
_entity_poly.entity_id
_entity_poly.type
_entity_poly.pdbx_seq_one_letter_code
_entity_poly.pdbx_strand_id
1 'polypeptide(L)'
;MEIKNSMRQWRSYNVNIISNELPIIELNNKGVIYPFLGKDHPFSNFAYAKFNYDNYEWCCTEQAYVAAKAAFFNRGDIVEQVKGMTHMDELSLQRVITNKSL
;
A
#
# COMPACT_ATOMS: atom_id res chain seq x y z
N MET A 1 -31.06 -11.79 -19.32
CA MET A 1 -29.96 -10.82 -19.21
C MET A 1 -28.85 -11.52 -18.43
N GLU A 2 -27.90 -12.12 -19.15
CA GLU A 2 -26.84 -12.94 -18.55
C GLU A 2 -25.64 -12.06 -18.18
N ILE A 3 -25.30 -12.03 -16.89
CA ILE A 3 -24.07 -11.39 -16.42
C ILE A 3 -22.93 -12.40 -16.61
N LYS A 4 -22.10 -12.20 -17.64
CA LYS A 4 -20.89 -12.99 -17.86
C LYS A 4 -19.82 -12.57 -16.84
N ASN A 5 -19.66 -13.35 -15.78
CA ASN A 5 -18.52 -13.28 -14.88
C ASN A 5 -17.23 -13.68 -15.62
N SER A 6 -16.51 -12.71 -16.20
CA SER A 6 -15.14 -12.93 -16.65
C SER A 6 -14.18 -12.76 -15.47
N MET A 7 -14.07 -13.78 -14.62
CA MET A 7 -12.94 -13.85 -13.69
C MET A 7 -11.65 -13.99 -14.53
N ARG A 8 -10.84 -12.94 -14.60
CA ARG A 8 -9.49 -13.01 -15.18
C ARG A 8 -8.70 -14.06 -14.40
N GLN A 9 -8.33 -15.15 -15.07
CA GLN A 9 -7.32 -16.08 -14.55
C GLN A 9 -6.01 -15.30 -14.39
N TRP A 10 -5.63 -15.01 -13.14
CA TRP A 10 -4.30 -14.55 -12.82
C TRP A 10 -3.34 -15.70 -13.13
N ARG A 11 -2.48 -15.51 -14.15
CA ARG A 11 -1.43 -16.48 -14.46
C ARG A 11 -0.47 -16.52 -13.27
N SER A 12 -0.33 -17.68 -12.65
CA SER A 12 0.69 -17.93 -11.63
C SER A 12 2.06 -17.95 -12.31
N TYR A 13 2.92 -16.99 -11.95
CA TYR A 13 4.31 -16.98 -12.35
C TYR A 13 5.13 -17.63 -11.24
N ASN A 14 5.92 -18.66 -11.60
CA ASN A 14 6.93 -19.22 -10.70
C ASN A 14 8.08 -18.23 -10.60
N VAL A 15 8.13 -17.46 -9.51
CA VAL A 15 9.22 -16.52 -9.22
C VAL A 15 10.29 -17.28 -8.44
N ASN A 16 11.40 -17.62 -9.11
CA ASN A 16 12.59 -18.11 -8.42
C ASN A 16 13.33 -16.90 -7.84
N ILE A 17 13.29 -16.75 -6.52
CA ILE A 17 14.01 -15.70 -5.80
C ILE A 17 15.46 -16.14 -5.65
N ILE A 18 16.37 -15.55 -6.44
CA ILE A 18 17.81 -15.77 -6.31
C ILE A 18 18.45 -14.41 -6.06
N SER A 19 18.95 -14.23 -4.83
CA SER A 19 19.71 -13.07 -4.31
C SER A 19 18.92 -11.80 -3.95
N ASN A 20 19.58 -10.94 -3.16
CA ASN A 20 19.08 -9.66 -2.62
C ASN A 20 18.93 -8.55 -3.69
N GLU A 21 19.09 -8.88 -4.97
CA GLU A 21 18.83 -7.98 -6.09
C GLU A 21 17.49 -8.38 -6.72
N LEU A 22 16.60 -7.40 -6.92
CA LEU A 22 15.26 -7.64 -7.46
C LEU A 22 15.37 -8.39 -8.81
N PRO A 23 14.69 -9.54 -8.99
CA PRO A 23 14.82 -10.33 -10.21
C PRO A 23 14.28 -9.54 -11.40
N ILE A 24 15.12 -9.31 -12.41
CA ILE A 24 14.69 -8.81 -13.72
C ILE A 24 13.96 -9.97 -14.41
N ILE A 25 12.64 -9.91 -14.44
CA ILE A 25 11.82 -10.88 -15.17
C ILE A 25 11.78 -10.44 -16.63
N GLU A 26 12.68 -10.98 -17.45
CA GLU A 26 12.60 -10.82 -18.91
C GLU A 26 11.41 -11.61 -19.45
N LEU A 27 10.33 -10.92 -19.77
CA LEU A 27 9.25 -11.49 -20.56
C LEU A 27 9.62 -11.42 -22.04
N ASN A 28 9.58 -12.56 -22.71
CA ASN A 28 9.65 -12.66 -24.16
C ASN A 28 8.67 -11.67 -24.84
N ASN A 29 9.21 -10.55 -25.31
CA ASN A 29 8.74 -9.70 -26.40
C ASN A 29 7.38 -8.94 -26.33
N LYS A 30 6.72 -8.72 -25.17
CA LYS A 30 5.51 -7.83 -25.13
C LYS A 30 5.29 -6.96 -23.88
N GLY A 31 6.35 -6.56 -23.18
CA GLY A 31 6.25 -5.54 -22.12
C GLY A 31 7.29 -5.76 -21.02
N VAL A 32 7.86 -4.67 -20.52
CA VAL A 32 8.80 -4.70 -19.39
C VAL A 32 7.98 -4.88 -18.11
N ILE A 33 8.17 -5.99 -17.40
CA ILE A 33 7.72 -6.09 -16.00
C ILE A 33 8.74 -5.34 -15.15
N TYR A 34 8.24 -4.43 -14.31
CA TYR A 34 9.06 -3.72 -13.34
C TYR A 34 8.67 -4.20 -11.93
N PRO A 35 9.25 -5.32 -11.44
CA PRO A 35 8.98 -5.79 -10.10
C PRO A 35 9.71 -4.88 -9.11
N PHE A 36 9.01 -4.47 -8.06
CA PHE A 36 9.61 -3.75 -6.95
C PHE A 36 9.04 -4.29 -5.64
N LEU A 37 9.84 -4.20 -4.59
CA LEU A 37 9.45 -4.52 -3.23
C LEU A 37 10.04 -3.46 -2.30
N GLY A 38 9.27 -3.06 -1.30
CA GLY A 38 9.71 -2.11 -0.29
C GLY A 38 9.10 -0.73 -0.43
N LYS A 39 9.32 0.08 0.60
CA LYS A 39 8.77 1.44 0.72
C LYS A 39 9.59 2.49 -0.03
N ASP A 40 10.85 2.21 -0.36
CA ASP A 40 11.73 3.21 -0.98
C ASP A 40 11.51 3.35 -2.50
N HIS A 41 10.66 2.51 -3.08
CA HIS A 41 10.31 2.58 -4.50
C HIS A 41 9.13 3.54 -4.73
N PRO A 42 9.18 4.50 -5.67
CA PRO A 42 8.11 5.49 -5.89
C PRO A 42 6.73 4.92 -6.28
N PHE A 43 6.67 3.65 -6.73
CA PHE A 43 5.41 2.95 -6.99
C PHE A 43 4.82 2.27 -5.74
N SER A 44 5.50 2.32 -4.60
CA SER A 44 5.00 1.83 -3.33
C SER A 44 4.10 2.87 -2.67
N ASN A 45 2.94 2.47 -2.18
CA ASN A 45 2.06 3.38 -1.40
C ASN A 45 2.66 3.79 -0.05
N PHE A 46 3.69 3.06 0.40
CA PHE A 46 4.49 3.38 1.59
C PHE A 46 5.63 4.36 1.29
N ALA A 47 5.86 4.69 0.01
CA ALA A 47 6.88 5.66 -0.37
C ALA A 47 6.57 7.02 0.23
N TYR A 48 7.62 7.64 0.78
CA TYR A 48 7.53 8.98 1.29
C TYR A 48 7.36 9.96 0.13
N ALA A 49 6.13 10.37 -0.10
CA ALA A 49 5.73 11.27 -1.16
C ALA A 49 4.71 12.21 -0.55
N LYS A 50 5.17 13.35 -0.05
CA LYS A 50 4.28 14.34 0.57
C LYS A 50 3.27 14.88 -0.46
N PHE A 51 2.00 14.89 -0.11
CA PHE A 51 0.95 15.50 -0.93
C PHE A 51 -0.15 16.12 -0.09
N ASN A 52 -0.84 17.11 -0.66
CA ASN A 52 -1.97 17.75 -0.02
C ASN A 52 -3.28 17.14 -0.51
N TYR A 53 -4.14 16.72 0.41
CA TYR A 53 -5.49 16.25 0.13
C TYR A 53 -6.39 16.58 1.31
N ASP A 54 -7.58 17.15 1.03
CA ASP A 54 -8.57 17.54 2.05
C ASP A 54 -7.99 18.45 3.16
N ASN A 55 -7.29 19.52 2.74
CA ASN A 55 -6.64 20.50 3.63
C ASN A 55 -5.62 19.93 4.63
N TYR A 56 -5.10 18.72 4.37
CA TYR A 56 -4.08 18.09 5.18
C TYR A 56 -2.91 17.63 4.29
N GLU A 57 -1.68 17.83 4.79
CA GLU A 57 -0.46 17.35 4.15
C GLU A 57 -0.16 15.93 4.63
N TRP A 58 -0.33 14.95 3.75
CA TRP A 58 -0.04 13.54 4.02
C TRP A 58 1.41 13.22 3.67
N CYS A 59 2.07 12.39 4.48
CA CYS A 59 3.45 11.96 4.26
C CYS A 59 3.59 10.85 3.19
N CYS A 60 2.54 10.06 3.01
CA CYS A 60 2.43 9.02 1.99
C CYS A 60 0.96 8.62 1.80
N THR A 61 0.68 7.85 0.73
CA THR A 61 -0.70 7.47 0.39
C THR A 61 -1.29 6.53 1.42
N GLU A 62 -0.48 5.67 2.03
CA GLU A 62 -0.95 4.75 3.08
C GLU A 62 -1.49 5.50 4.32
N GLN A 63 -0.87 6.62 4.71
CA GLN A 63 -1.35 7.45 5.81
C GLN A 63 -2.79 7.95 5.55
N ALA A 64 -3.00 8.51 4.35
CA ALA A 64 -4.32 9.00 3.94
C ALA A 64 -5.35 7.87 3.88
N TYR A 65 -4.96 6.71 3.33
CA TYR A 65 -5.83 5.54 3.23
C TYR A 65 -6.27 5.03 4.61
N VAL A 66 -5.35 4.89 5.56
CA VAL A 66 -5.66 4.40 6.90
C VAL A 66 -6.53 5.40 7.67
N ALA A 67 -6.27 6.70 7.55
CA ALA A 67 -7.12 7.72 8.13
C ALA A 67 -8.55 7.67 7.54
N ALA A 68 -8.69 7.58 6.22
CA ALA A 68 -10.00 7.44 5.58
C ALA A 68 -10.73 6.15 6.01
N LYS A 69 -10.00 5.03 6.11
CA LYS A 69 -10.54 3.76 6.60
C LYS A 69 -10.99 3.85 8.06
N ALA A 70 -10.23 4.51 8.92
CA ALA A 70 -10.61 4.74 10.31
C ALA A 70 -11.88 5.60 10.43
N ALA A 71 -11.99 6.66 9.63
CA ALA A 71 -13.21 7.47 9.54
C ALA A 71 -14.43 6.63 9.11
N PHE A 72 -14.27 5.73 8.14
CA PHE A 72 -15.32 4.79 7.71
C PHE A 72 -15.83 3.89 8.85
N PHE A 73 -14.95 3.49 9.78
CA PHE A 73 -15.31 2.71 10.96
C PHE A 73 -15.69 3.57 12.19
N ASN A 74 -15.95 4.88 12.01
CA ASN A 74 -16.24 5.83 13.10
C ASN A 74 -15.15 5.88 14.18
N ARG A 75 -13.88 5.66 13.81
CA ARG A 75 -12.71 5.70 14.70
C ARG A 75 -11.97 7.02 14.58
N GLY A 76 -12.62 8.11 14.99
CA GLY A 76 -12.02 9.45 14.98
C GLY A 76 -10.73 9.56 15.80
N ASP A 77 -10.60 8.76 16.86
CA ASP A 77 -9.38 8.63 17.65
C ASP A 77 -8.18 8.16 16.81
N ILE A 78 -8.41 7.20 15.91
CA ILE A 78 -7.37 6.69 15.02
C ILE A 78 -7.07 7.70 13.91
N VAL A 79 -8.08 8.40 13.37
CA VAL A 79 -7.87 9.43 12.34
C VAL A 79 -6.85 10.46 12.80
N GLU A 80 -7.02 11.01 14.00
CA GLU A 80 -6.13 12.02 14.53
C GLU A 80 -4.75 11.46 14.90
N GLN A 81 -4.66 10.22 15.38
CA GLN A 81 -3.38 9.54 15.60
C GLN A 81 -2.60 9.38 14.30
N VAL A 82 -3.26 8.92 13.23
CA VAL A 82 -2.63 8.72 11.92
C VAL A 82 -2.21 10.07 11.31
N LYS A 83 -3.03 11.12 11.43
CA LYS A 83 -2.65 12.50 11.07
C LYS A 83 -1.54 13.09 11.94
N GLY A 84 -1.26 12.54 13.11
CA GLY A 84 -0.12 12.96 13.93
C GLY A 84 1.22 12.43 13.41
N MET A 85 1.20 11.45 12.49
CA MET A 85 2.41 10.76 12.05
C MET A 85 3.18 11.55 11.02
N THR A 86 4.49 11.69 11.25
CA THR A 86 5.41 12.32 10.29
C THR A 86 5.95 11.32 9.27
N HIS A 87 5.89 10.03 9.59
CA HIS A 87 6.28 8.90 8.76
C HIS A 87 5.36 7.71 9.04
N MET A 88 5.08 6.91 8.01
CA MET A 88 4.39 5.63 8.13
C MET A 88 5.38 4.48 7.97
N ASP A 89 5.48 3.64 8.98
CA ASP A 89 6.07 2.32 8.86
C ASP A 89 5.07 1.23 9.29
N GLU A 90 5.28 0.00 8.82
CA GLU A 90 4.38 -1.13 9.07
C GLU A 90 4.20 -1.43 10.58
N LEU A 91 5.24 -1.17 11.39
CA LEU A 91 5.22 -1.36 12.84
C LEU A 91 4.37 -0.29 13.55
N SER A 92 4.42 0.95 13.09
CA SER A 92 3.63 2.07 13.60
C SER A 92 2.15 1.87 13.28
N LEU A 93 1.84 1.33 12.10
CA LEU A 93 0.48 0.93 11.71
C LEU A 93 -0.08 -0.17 12.62
N GLN A 94 0.68 -1.24 12.83
CA GLN A 94 0.26 -2.31 13.73
C GLN A 94 -0.05 -1.75 15.11
N ARG A 95 0.83 -0.90 15.68
CA ARG A 95 0.59 -0.28 16.99
C ARG A 95 -0.69 0.54 17.04
N VAL A 96 -0.97 1.36 16.01
CA VAL A 96 -2.21 2.14 15.94
C VAL A 96 -3.45 1.25 15.90
N ILE A 97 -3.41 0.21 15.07
CA ILE A 97 -4.54 -0.71 14.88
C ILE A 97 -4.75 -1.58 16.13
N THR A 98 -3.68 -2.00 16.80
CA THR A 98 -3.75 -2.90 17.97
C THR A 98 -4.06 -2.17 19.27
N ASN A 99 -3.94 -0.84 19.33
CA ASN A 99 -4.09 -0.07 20.58
C ASN A 99 -5.53 0.08 21.09
N LYS A 100 -6.50 -0.75 20.66
CA LYS A 100 -7.73 -1.03 21.43
C LYS A 100 -8.55 -2.20 20.86
N SER A 101 -8.43 -3.37 21.49
CA SER A 101 -9.57 -4.09 22.11
C SER A 101 -9.12 -5.45 22.69
N LEU A 102 -8.93 -5.52 24.00
CA LEU A 102 -9.85 -6.24 24.91
C LEU A 102 -10.27 -5.25 26.01
#